data_AF-A0A4R2RPF1-F1
#
_entry.id   AF-A0A4R2RPF1-F1
#
_cell.length_a   1.000
_cell.length_b   1.000
_cell.length_c   1.000
_cell.angle_alpha   90.00
_cell.angle_beta   90.00
_cell.angle_gamma   90.00
#
_symmetry.space_group_name_H-M   'P 1'
#
loop_
_entity.id
_entity.type
_entity.pdbx_description
1 polymer ?
#
loop_
_entity_poly.entity_id
_entity_poly.type
_entity_poly.pdbx_seq_one_letter_code
_entity_poly.pdbx_strand_id
1 'polypeptide(L)'
;MKTIDMTELLSDAYDLADEINKSHEVQSYLSSQAELQEDVEAQKLISEFQKKKELYEETKRFGIFHPNYHEAKQEIEVVQAQLRNNAAIRQFLEAEERLDQLLYQISSTIAKSVSHQIHIPIPDSSAPRKQRKGMCQS
;
A
#
# COMPACT_ATOMS: atom_id res chain seq x y z
N MET A 1 32.23 26.25 12.16
CA MET A 1 31.14 25.54 11.46
C MET A 1 31.65 24.15 11.14
N LYS A 2 31.07 23.11 11.76
CA LYS A 2 31.43 21.72 11.46
C LYS A 2 30.85 21.42 10.07
N THR A 3 31.71 21.21 9.07
CA THR A 3 31.28 20.75 7.75
C THR A 3 30.65 19.38 7.93
N ILE A 4 29.47 19.16 7.35
CA ILE A 4 28.84 17.84 7.35
C ILE A 4 29.81 16.89 6.63
N ASP A 5 30.26 15.85 7.32
CA ASP A 5 31.01 14.78 6.67
C ASP A 5 30.01 13.93 5.90
N MET A 6 30.00 14.12 4.58
CA MET A 6 29.07 13.41 3.70
C MET A 6 29.34 11.90 3.69
N THR A 7 30.56 11.47 4.02
CA THR A 7 30.88 10.03 4.06
C THR A 7 30.26 9.35 5.28
N GLU A 8 30.33 9.99 6.45
CA GLU A 8 29.69 9.55 7.69
C GLU A 8 28.16 9.50 7.51
N LEU A 9 27.57 10.56 6.96
CA LEU A 9 26.12 10.61 6.72
C LEU A 9 25.62 9.52 5.76
N LEU A 10 26.38 9.23 4.70
CA LEU A 10 26.03 8.16 3.76
C LEU A 10 26.14 6.79 4.44
N SER A 11 27.17 6.56 5.26
CA SER A 11 27.32 5.32 6.02
C SER A 11 26.13 5.11 6.95
N ASP A 12 25.78 6.12 7.74
CA ASP A 12 24.64 6.05 8.67
C ASP A 12 23.31 5.77 7.95
N ALA A 13 23.13 6.34 6.75
CA ALA A 13 21.96 6.09 5.93
C ALA A 13 21.89 4.65 5.40
N TYR A 14 23.03 4.07 5.01
CA TYR A 14 23.10 2.67 4.60
C TYR A 14 22.82 1.72 5.77
N ASP A 15 23.43 1.97 6.93
CA ASP A 15 23.21 1.16 8.12
C ASP A 15 21.73 1.20 8.53
N LEU A 16 21.10 2.37 8.52
CA LEU A 16 19.66 2.50 8.77
C LEU A 16 18.82 1.71 7.75
N ALA A 17 19.15 1.78 6.46
CA ALA A 17 18.43 1.05 5.42
C ALA A 17 18.53 -0.47 5.62
N ASP A 18 19.71 -0.98 5.98
CA ASP A 18 19.92 -2.40 6.27
C ASP A 18 19.13 -2.86 7.49
N GLU A 19 19.06 -2.05 8.54
CA GLU A 19 18.26 -2.38 9.73
C GLU A 19 16.76 -2.35 9.44
N ILE A 20 16.27 -1.44 8.59
CA ILE A 20 14.89 -1.45 8.11
C ILE A 20 14.61 -2.74 7.33
N ASN A 21 15.50 -3.12 6.41
CA ASN A 21 15.34 -4.34 5.60
C ASN A 21 15.29 -5.62 6.44
N LYS A 22 16.00 -5.64 7.57
CA LYS A 22 15.99 -6.76 8.53
C LYS A 22 14.83 -6.69 9.52
N SER A 23 14.03 -5.64 9.52
CA SER A 23 12.94 -5.48 10.48
C SER A 23 11.89 -6.57 10.32
N HIS A 24 11.16 -6.86 11.39
CA HIS A 24 10.09 -7.84 11.37
C HIS A 24 8.96 -7.42 10.42
N GLU A 25 8.67 -6.13 10.31
CA GLU A 25 7.65 -5.57 9.44
C GLU A 25 7.96 -5.84 7.96
N VAL A 26 9.22 -5.63 7.54
CA VAL A 26 9.64 -5.93 6.16
C VAL A 26 9.56 -7.44 5.89
N GLN A 27 10.05 -8.27 6.80
CA GLN A 27 9.97 -9.73 6.65
C GLN A 27 8.53 -10.24 6.57
N SER A 28 7.63 -9.72 7.42
CA SER A 28 6.20 -10.06 7.40
C SER A 28 5.53 -9.60 6.11
N TYR A 29 5.90 -8.44 5.58
CA TYR A 29 5.40 -7.93 4.31
C TYR A 29 5.85 -8.82 3.14
N LEU A 30 7.14 -9.15 3.04
CA LEU A 30 7.67 -10.00 1.98
C LEU A 30 7.07 -11.41 2.01
N SER A 31 6.92 -11.99 3.20
CA SER A 31 6.34 -13.33 3.37
C SER A 31 4.86 -13.35 2.96
N SER A 32 4.07 -12.39 3.45
CA SER A 32 2.64 -12.29 3.08
C SER A 32 2.44 -11.95 1.60
N GLN A 33 3.37 -11.22 0.98
CA GLN A 33 3.37 -10.97 -0.46
C GLN A 33 3.59 -12.26 -1.25
N ALA A 34 4.54 -13.10 -0.83
CA ALA A 34 4.78 -14.40 -1.47
C ALA A 34 3.57 -15.33 -1.34
N GLU A 35 3.00 -15.44 -0.12
CA GLU A 35 1.78 -16.22 0.13
C GLU A 35 0.60 -15.74 -0.72
N LEU A 36 0.42 -14.42 -0.86
CA LEU A 36 -0.61 -13.84 -1.70
C LEU A 36 -0.41 -14.17 -3.19
N GLN A 37 0.83 -14.23 -3.67
CA GLN A 37 1.15 -14.57 -5.05
C GLN A 37 0.91 -16.05 -5.36
N GLU A 38 1.12 -16.92 -4.37
CA GLU A 38 0.88 -18.37 -4.49
C GLU A 38 -0.61 -18.73 -4.37
N ASP A 39 -1.42 -17.92 -3.68
CA ASP A 39 -2.87 -18.11 -3.56
C ASP A 39 -3.61 -17.79 -4.87
N VAL A 40 -3.93 -18.86 -5.62
CA VAL A 40 -4.67 -18.79 -6.89
C VAL A 40 -6.06 -18.17 -6.73
N GLU A 41 -6.74 -18.37 -5.59
CA GLU A 41 -8.06 -17.80 -5.34
C GLU A 41 -7.94 -16.29 -5.09
N ALA A 42 -6.97 -15.86 -4.28
CA ALA A 42 -6.69 -14.45 -4.06
C ALA A 42 -6.34 -13.72 -5.37
N GLN A 43 -5.49 -14.31 -6.22
CA GLN A 43 -5.14 -13.73 -7.52
C GLN A 43 -6.35 -13.58 -8.45
N LYS A 44 -7.26 -14.57 -8.45
CA LYS A 44 -8.52 -14.48 -9.21
C LYS A 44 -9.40 -13.34 -8.70
N LEU A 45 -9.60 -13.24 -7.39
CA LEU A 45 -10.39 -12.17 -6.77
C LEU A 45 -9.79 -10.79 -7.05
N ILE A 46 -8.47 -10.65 -7.00
CA ILE A 46 -7.77 -9.40 -7.33
C ILE A 46 -8.01 -9.01 -8.79
N SER A 47 -7.89 -9.97 -9.72
CA SER A 47 -8.15 -9.71 -11.15
C SER A 47 -9.61 -9.33 -11.40
N GLU A 48 -10.56 -10.01 -10.76
CA GLU A 48 -11.98 -9.69 -10.88
C GLU A 48 -12.29 -8.29 -10.33
N PHE A 49 -11.73 -7.96 -9.16
CA PHE A 49 -11.87 -6.64 -8.56
C PHE A 49 -11.36 -5.54 -9.48
N GLN A 50 -10.21 -5.72 -10.13
CA GLN A 50 -9.66 -4.75 -11.07
C GLN A 50 -10.60 -4.52 -12.26
N LYS A 51 -11.14 -5.58 -12.86
CA LYS A 51 -12.09 -5.48 -13.98
C LYS A 51 -13.38 -4.76 -13.58
N LYS A 52 -13.97 -5.13 -12.43
CA LYS A 52 -15.19 -4.49 -11.92
C LYS A 52 -14.94 -3.03 -11.54
N LYS A 53 -13.76 -2.72 -11.00
CA LYS A 53 -13.30 -1.35 -10.72
C LYS A 53 -13.23 -0.49 -11.97
N GLU A 54 -12.66 -0.99 -13.06
CA GLU A 54 -12.61 -0.26 -14.33
C GLU A 54 -14.02 0.07 -14.84
N LEU A 55 -14.93 -0.91 -14.82
CA LEU A 55 -16.33 -0.72 -15.22
C LEU A 55 -17.04 0.34 -14.35
N TYR A 56 -16.82 0.31 -13.04
CA TYR A 56 -17.37 1.32 -12.13
C TYR A 56 -16.77 2.71 -12.37
N GLU A 57 -15.46 2.83 -12.58
CA GLU A 57 -14.82 4.11 -12.87
C GLU A 57 -15.31 4.68 -14.21
N GLU A 58 -15.58 3.83 -15.19
CA GLU A 58 -16.18 4.21 -16.47
C GLU A 58 -17.63 4.69 -16.30
N THR A 59 -18.49 3.91 -15.64
CA THR A 59 -19.89 4.33 -15.38
C THR A 59 -19.97 5.59 -14.53
N LYS A 60 -19.09 5.74 -13.53
CA LYS A 60 -18.98 6.95 -12.71
C LYS A 60 -18.57 8.18 -13.54
N ARG A 61 -17.74 8.00 -14.56
CA ARG A 61 -17.31 9.08 -15.47
C ARG A 61 -18.47 9.64 -16.29
N PHE A 62 -19.43 8.79 -16.67
CA PHE A 62 -20.65 9.21 -17.37
C PHE A 62 -21.72 9.80 -16.44
N GLY A 63 -21.65 9.48 -15.15
CA GLY A 63 -22.46 10.11 -14.10
C GLY A 63 -23.44 9.15 -13.41
N ILE A 64 -23.97 9.59 -12.27
CA ILE A 64 -24.80 8.78 -11.36
C ILE A 64 -26.12 8.27 -11.97
N PHE A 65 -26.56 8.85 -13.07
CA PHE A 65 -27.79 8.46 -13.78
C PHE A 65 -27.56 7.40 -14.86
N HIS A 66 -26.34 6.88 -14.98
CA HIS A 66 -26.07 5.76 -15.87
C HIS A 66 -26.83 4.51 -15.36
N PRO A 67 -27.61 3.81 -16.22
CA PRO A 67 -28.42 2.66 -15.79
C PRO A 67 -27.57 1.57 -15.11
N ASN A 68 -26.33 1.39 -15.57
CA ASN A 68 -25.41 0.37 -15.02
C ASN A 68 -24.58 0.88 -13.83
N TYR A 69 -24.75 2.12 -13.35
CA TYR A 69 -23.97 2.66 -12.22
C TYR A 69 -24.29 1.91 -10.92
N HIS A 70 -25.58 1.68 -10.64
CA HIS A 70 -26.00 0.96 -9.44
C HIS A 70 -25.58 -0.51 -9.47
N GLU A 71 -25.67 -1.14 -10.64
CA GLU A 71 -25.21 -2.51 -10.86
C GLU A 71 -23.69 -2.62 -10.67
N ALA A 72 -22.89 -1.78 -11.34
CA ALA A 72 -21.44 -1.77 -11.18
C ALA A 72 -20.99 -1.48 -9.74
N LYS A 73 -21.74 -0.62 -9.02
CA LYS A 73 -21.49 -0.37 -7.59
C LYS A 73 -21.72 -1.62 -6.74
N GLN A 74 -22.84 -2.31 -6.94
CA GLN A 74 -23.16 -3.54 -6.21
C GLN A 74 -22.13 -4.65 -6.48
N GLU A 75 -21.73 -4.82 -7.74
CA GLU A 75 -20.70 -5.81 -8.11
C GLU A 75 -19.37 -5.55 -7.41
N ILE A 76 -18.93 -4.28 -7.32
CA ILE A 76 -17.73 -3.93 -6.56
C ILE A 76 -17.88 -4.24 -5.08
N GLU A 77 -19.03 -3.92 -4.48
CA GLU A 77 -19.25 -4.19 -3.04
C GLU A 77 -19.18 -5.69 -2.74
N VAL A 78 -19.73 -6.53 -3.62
CA VAL A 78 -19.66 -8.00 -3.51
C VAL A 78 -18.21 -8.50 -3.61
N VAL A 79 -17.47 -8.07 -4.64
CA VAL A 79 -16.08 -8.51 -4.80
C VAL A 79 -15.19 -7.96 -3.69
N GLN A 80 -15.44 -6.75 -3.19
CA GLN A 80 -14.75 -6.22 -2.00
C GLN A 80 -15.02 -7.06 -0.75
N ALA A 81 -16.23 -7.56 -0.56
CA ALA A 81 -16.53 -8.45 0.56
C ALA A 81 -15.78 -9.78 0.44
N GLN A 82 -15.68 -10.33 -0.77
CA GLN A 82 -14.89 -11.55 -1.03
C GLN A 82 -13.40 -11.33 -0.77
N LEU A 83 -12.82 -10.23 -1.27
CA LEU A 83 -11.43 -9.86 -0.98
C LEU A 83 -11.17 -9.75 0.54
N ARG A 84 -12.09 -9.12 1.28
CA ARG A 84 -12.00 -8.99 2.74
C ARG A 84 -12.12 -10.32 3.48
N ASN A 85 -12.71 -11.36 2.88
CA ASN A 85 -12.85 -12.67 3.48
C ASN A 85 -11.65 -13.59 3.22
N ASN A 86 -10.86 -13.34 2.17
CA ASN A 86 -9.67 -14.14 1.88
C ASN A 86 -8.55 -13.83 2.91
N ALA A 87 -8.02 -14.90 3.53
CA ALA A 87 -7.05 -14.78 4.61
C ALA A 87 -5.68 -14.26 4.13
N ALA A 88 -5.22 -14.64 2.93
CA ALA A 88 -3.94 -14.19 2.38
C ALA A 88 -3.98 -12.67 2.10
N ILE A 89 -5.08 -12.18 1.51
CA ILE A 89 -5.28 -10.76 1.24
C ILE A 89 -5.31 -9.96 2.54
N ARG A 90 -6.04 -10.43 3.56
CA ARG A 90 -6.09 -9.75 4.86
C ARG A 90 -4.71 -9.65 5.51
N GLN A 91 -3.96 -10.75 5.53
CA GLN A 91 -2.62 -10.78 6.11
C GLN A 91 -1.66 -9.86 5.38
N PHE A 92 -1.71 -9.84 4.05
CA PHE A 92 -0.92 -8.92 3.24
C PHE A 92 -1.25 -7.45 3.54
N LEU A 93 -2.54 -7.08 3.59
CA LEU A 93 -2.96 -5.71 3.89
C LEU A 93 -2.55 -5.27 5.29
N GLU A 94 -2.62 -6.17 6.27
CA GLU A 94 -2.17 -5.88 7.64
C GLU A 94 -0.65 -5.71 7.71
N ALA A 95 0.11 -6.55 7.01
CA ALA A 95 1.56 -6.43 6.93
C ALA A 95 2.00 -5.14 6.20
N GLU A 96 1.29 -4.77 5.14
CA GLU A 96 1.48 -3.50 4.42
C GLU A 96 1.24 -2.31 5.35
N GLU A 97 0.13 -2.29 6.10
CA GLU A 97 -0.18 -1.21 7.02
C GLU A 97 0.89 -1.05 8.11
N ARG A 98 1.38 -2.15 8.69
CA ARG A 98 2.45 -2.10 9.69
C ARG A 98 3.75 -1.55 9.11
N LEU A 99 4.12 -1.98 7.90
CA LEU A 99 5.33 -1.49 7.23
C LEU A 99 5.21 0.02 6.91
N ASP A 100 4.05 0.46 6.44
CA ASP A 100 3.81 1.89 6.20
C ASP A 100 3.91 2.72 7.48
N GLN A 101 3.36 2.22 8.59
CA GLN A 101 3.47 2.90 9.89
C GLN A 101 4.92 3.02 10.33
N LEU A 102 5.72 1.96 10.18
CA LEU A 102 7.16 1.99 10.48
C LEU A 102 7.87 3.07 9.65
N LEU A 103 7.69 3.06 8.33
CA LEU A 103 8.32 4.03 7.43
C LEU A 103 7.86 5.47 7.70
N TYR A 104 6.59 5.65 8.07
CA TYR A 104 6.07 6.94 8.50
C TYR A 104 6.73 7.42 9.80
N GLN A 105 6.90 6.54 10.80
CA GLN A 105 7.56 6.90 12.05
C GLN A 105 9.02 7.30 11.84
N ILE A 106 9.76 6.54 11.03
CA ILE A 106 11.16 6.84 10.71
C ILE A 106 11.28 8.19 10.01
N SER A 107 10.50 8.40 8.95
CA SER A 107 10.51 9.68 8.22
C SER A 107 10.07 10.85 9.10
N SER A 108 9.05 10.66 9.95
CA SER A 108 8.60 11.66 10.94
C SER A 108 9.70 12.04 11.92
N THR A 109 10.46 11.06 12.38
CA THR A 109 11.55 11.27 13.33
C THR A 109 12.66 12.09 12.69
N ILE A 110 13.10 11.70 11.49
CA ILE A 110 14.14 12.42 10.74
C ILE A 110 13.71 13.87 10.45
N ALA A 111 12.49 14.09 9.95
CA ALA A 111 12.04 15.44 9.62
C ALA A 111 11.96 16.36 10.85
N LYS A 112 11.48 15.85 11.99
CA LYS A 112 11.42 16.62 13.25
C LYS A 112 12.80 16.99 13.76
N SER A 113 13.79 16.11 13.58
CA SER A 113 15.20 16.40 13.90
C SER A 113 15.79 17.52 13.04
N VAL A 114 15.29 17.72 11.81
CA VAL A 114 15.74 18.79 10.91
C VAL A 114 14.95 20.09 11.11
N SER A 115 13.63 20.02 11.27
CA SER A 115 12.79 21.18 11.53
C SER A 115 11.43 20.78 12.10
N HIS A 116 11.07 21.41 13.22
CA HIS A 116 9.79 21.24 13.89
C HIS A 116 8.59 21.78 13.08
N GLN A 117 8.84 22.52 11.99
CA GLN A 117 7.82 23.12 11.12
C GLN A 117 7.52 22.31 9.86
N ILE A 118 8.30 21.26 9.57
CA ILE A 118 8.08 20.40 8.39
C ILE A 118 6.95 19.41 8.70
N HIS A 119 5.89 19.43 7.87
CA HIS A 119 4.75 18.53 8.00
C HIS A 119 4.86 17.37 7.01
N ILE A 120 4.91 16.14 7.52
CA ILE A 120 4.86 14.92 6.69
C ILE A 120 3.40 14.47 6.62
N PRO A 121 2.82 14.35 5.42
CA PRO A 121 1.45 13.88 5.27
C PRO A 121 1.34 12.46 5.81
N ILE A 122 0.33 12.24 6.65
CA ILE A 122 0.00 10.90 7.16
C ILE A 122 -0.49 10.07 5.96
N PRO A 123 0.01 8.84 5.76
CA PRO A 123 -0.58 7.94 4.78
C PRO A 123 -2.03 7.67 5.20
N ASP A 124 -2.99 8.11 4.38
CA ASP A 124 -4.42 7.86 4.60
C ASP A 124 -4.67 6.35 4.57
N SER A 125 -4.89 5.72 5.73
CA SER A 125 -5.18 4.28 5.83
C SER A 125 -6.66 3.96 5.56
N SER A 126 -7.49 4.96 5.25
CA SER A 126 -8.95 4.81 5.07
C SER A 126 -9.44 4.90 3.61
N ALA A 127 -8.59 5.29 2.67
CA ALA A 127 -8.90 5.25 1.25
C ALA A 127 -8.37 3.94 0.64
N PRO A 128 -9.13 3.21 -0.21
CA PRO A 128 -8.52 2.18 -1.05
C PRO A 128 -7.45 2.88 -1.89
N ARG A 129 -6.17 2.66 -1.56
CA ARG A 129 -5.05 3.35 -2.18
C ARG A 129 -5.23 3.27 -3.68
N LYS A 130 -5.53 4.42 -4.29
CA LYS A 130 -5.74 4.55 -5.73
C LYS A 130 -4.51 3.97 -6.42
N GLN A 131 -4.69 2.78 -7.02
CA GLN A 131 -3.88 2.20 -8.08
C GLN A 131 -2.41 2.64 -8.05
N ARG A 132 -1.57 1.94 -7.28
CA ARG A 132 -0.17 1.80 -7.71
C ARG A 132 -0.19 0.84 -8.89
N LYS A 133 -0.28 1.40 -10.11
CA LYS A 133 0.16 0.73 -11.34
C LYS A 133 1.57 0.21 -11.08
N GLY A 134 1.73 -1.09 -10.84
CA GLY A 134 3.03 -1.65 -10.45
C GLY A 134 3.01 -3.11 -10.04
N MET A 135 1.84 -3.69 -9.72
CA MET A 135 1.74 -5.16 -9.66
C MET A 135 1.39 -5.65 -11.07
N CYS A 136 2.30 -6.41 -11.70
CA CYS A 136 2.28 -6.87 -13.10
C CYS A 136 2.86 -5.90 -14.14
N GLN A 137 4.15 -5.56 -14.05
CA GLN A 137 4.97 -5.44 -15.26
C GLN A 137 6.26 -6.25 -15.05
N SER A 138 6.42 -7.20 -15.98
CA SER A 138 7.52 -8.12 -16.32
C SER A 138 8.81 -8.09 -15.53
#